data_AF-A0A527ZGS2-F1
#
_entry.id   AF-A0A527ZGS2-F1
#
_cell.length_a   1.000
_cell.length_b   1.000
_cell.length_c   1.000
_cell.angle_alpha   90.00
_cell.angle_beta   90.00
_cell.angle_gamma   90.00
#
_symmetry.space_group_name_H-M   'P 1'
#
loop_
_entity.id
_entity.type
_entity.pdbx_description
1 polymer ?
#
loop_
_entity_poly.entity_id
_entity_poly.type
_entity_poly.pdbx_seq_one_letter_code
_entity_poly.pdbx_strand_id
1 'polypeptide(L)'
;IGLAVIATTFTLVAVFLPTAFMSGIPGLIFRQFGVTAAVAVLASLLVARLLTPMMAAYMMKAHPSEEKDGHMMRAYMAIMKACLSHRKLTVLGVCVFLGLSLSTIPFFKSGFLPASDDAQTKVTLTLQPGSTIDQTDATTRHAVDIIMKLPDVTRVFSSVGS
;
A
#
# COMPACT_ATOMS: atom_id res chain seq x y z
N ILE A 1 -13.03 20.24 -20.42
CA ILE A 1 -12.81 18.98 -19.68
C ILE A 1 -11.53 18.24 -20.06
N GLY A 2 -11.14 18.15 -21.35
CA GLY A 2 -9.98 17.34 -21.76
C GLY A 2 -8.66 17.71 -21.08
N LEU A 3 -8.36 19.01 -20.93
CA LEU A 3 -7.15 19.49 -20.26
C LEU A 3 -7.15 19.16 -18.75
N ALA A 4 -8.31 19.21 -18.09
CA ALA A 4 -8.43 18.89 -16.66
C ALA A 4 -8.13 17.41 -16.39
N VAL A 5 -8.67 16.50 -17.23
CA VAL A 5 -8.43 15.05 -17.09
C VAL A 5 -6.95 14.74 -17.30
N ILE A 6 -6.33 15.30 -18.35
CA ILE A 6 -4.90 15.17 -18.60
C ILE A 6 -4.10 15.64 -17.38
N ALA A 7 -4.37 16.84 -16.86
CA ALA A 7 -3.68 17.38 -15.70
C ALA A 7 -3.79 16.44 -14.48
N THR A 8 -4.99 15.96 -14.14
CA THR A 8 -5.18 15.04 -13.00
C THR A 8 -4.44 13.71 -13.18
N THR A 9 -4.42 13.16 -14.41
CA THR A 9 -3.69 11.92 -14.69
C THR A 9 -2.18 12.13 -14.60
N PHE A 10 -1.66 13.28 -15.06
CA PHE A 10 -0.24 13.61 -14.89
C PHE A 10 0.13 13.84 -13.43
N THR A 11 -0.77 14.39 -12.60
CA THR A 11 -0.54 14.48 -11.15
C THR A 11 -0.36 13.09 -10.53
N LEU A 12 -1.20 12.11 -10.91
CA LEU A 12 -1.05 10.73 -10.44
C LEU A 12 0.30 10.14 -10.88
N VAL A 13 0.68 10.33 -12.15
CA VAL A 13 1.99 9.89 -12.65
C VAL A 13 3.12 10.55 -11.86
N ALA A 14 3.05 11.86 -11.60
CA ALA A 14 4.07 12.58 -10.83
C ALA A 14 4.21 12.09 -9.38
N VAL A 15 3.14 11.54 -8.79
CA VAL A 15 3.18 10.95 -7.44
C VAL A 15 3.78 9.54 -7.44
N PHE A 16 3.50 8.74 -8.46
CA PHE A 16 4.01 7.36 -8.54
C PHE A 16 5.40 7.25 -9.16
N LEU A 17 5.78 8.17 -10.05
CA LEU A 17 7.07 8.14 -10.74
C LEU A 17 8.28 8.13 -9.78
N PRO A 18 8.33 8.92 -8.69
CA PRO A 18 9.42 8.87 -7.72
C PRO A 18 9.57 7.49 -7.05
N THR A 19 8.46 6.80 -6.80
CA THR A 19 8.48 5.46 -6.17
C THR A 19 9.15 4.41 -7.07
N ALA A 20 9.12 4.61 -8.40
CA ALA A 20 9.79 3.73 -9.35
C ALA A 20 11.33 3.85 -9.29
N PHE A 21 11.85 4.98 -8.82
CA PHE A 21 13.28 5.27 -8.70
C PHE A 21 13.83 5.10 -7.28
N MET A 22 13.02 4.58 -6.35
CA MET A 22 13.43 4.39 -4.97
C MET A 22 14.50 3.30 -4.88
N SER A 23 15.61 3.57 -4.19
CA SER A 23 16.71 2.62 -3.97
C SER A 23 16.56 1.87 -2.64
N GLY A 24 17.30 0.77 -2.50
CA GLY A 24 17.31 -0.07 -1.28
C GLY A 24 16.27 -1.20 -1.28
N ILE A 25 16.11 -1.86 -0.12
CA ILE A 25 15.19 -2.98 0.09
C ILE A 25 13.73 -2.65 -0.30
N PRO A 26 13.15 -1.48 0.07
CA PRO A 26 11.79 -1.17 -0.35
C PRO A 26 11.70 -0.95 -1.86
N GLY A 27 12.75 -0.41 -2.48
CA GLY A 27 12.82 -0.17 -3.92
C GLY A 27 12.62 -1.42 -4.77
N LEU A 28 13.04 -2.60 -4.30
CA LEU A 28 12.84 -3.86 -5.03
C LEU A 28 11.35 -4.19 -5.24
N ILE A 29 10.51 -3.88 -4.25
CA ILE A 29 9.06 -4.14 -4.31
C ILE A 29 8.32 -2.96 -4.94
N PHE A 30 8.71 -1.73 -4.60
CA PHE A 30 8.02 -0.53 -5.09
C PHE A 30 8.37 -0.16 -6.53
N ARG A 31 9.54 -0.56 -7.05
CA ARG A 31 9.92 -0.26 -8.44
C ARG A 31 8.98 -0.90 -9.45
N GLN A 32 8.71 -2.20 -9.31
CA GLN A 32 7.76 -2.91 -10.16
C GLN A 32 6.35 -2.32 -10.04
N PHE A 33 5.90 -2.02 -8.81
CA PHE A 33 4.61 -1.41 -8.56
C PHE A 33 4.47 -0.02 -9.21
N GLY A 34 5.46 0.86 -9.01
CA GLY A 34 5.43 2.23 -9.50
C GLY A 34 5.44 2.31 -11.03
N VAL A 35 6.25 1.48 -11.70
CA VAL A 35 6.29 1.42 -13.18
C VAL A 35 4.95 0.93 -13.72
N THR A 36 4.39 -0.15 -13.17
CA THR A 36 3.10 -0.68 -13.61
C THR A 36 1.96 0.32 -13.40
N ALA A 37 1.91 0.99 -12.25
CA ALA A 37 0.90 2.00 -11.96
C ALA A 37 1.00 3.20 -12.93
N ALA A 38 2.20 3.71 -13.18
CA ALA A 38 2.41 4.83 -14.09
C ALA A 38 1.97 4.49 -15.53
N VAL A 39 2.37 3.32 -16.04
CA VAL A 39 1.97 2.85 -17.37
C VAL A 39 0.46 2.63 -17.45
N ALA A 40 -0.16 2.04 -16.42
CA ALA A 40 -1.60 1.81 -16.37
C ALA A 40 -2.42 3.11 -16.38
N VAL A 41 -1.99 4.14 -15.64
CA VAL A 41 -2.66 5.45 -15.63
C VAL A 41 -2.54 6.15 -16.99
N LEU A 42 -1.38 6.06 -17.65
CA LEU A 42 -1.19 6.61 -19.00
C LEU A 42 -2.06 5.88 -20.04
N ALA A 43 -2.11 4.54 -19.97
CA ALA A 43 -3.00 3.75 -20.81
C ALA A 43 -4.48 4.08 -20.55
N SER A 44 -4.87 4.27 -19.28
CA SER A 44 -6.22 4.67 -18.88
C SER A 44 -6.60 6.04 -19.44
N LEU A 45 -5.68 7.02 -19.43
CA LEU A 45 -5.90 8.32 -20.06
C LEU A 45 -6.21 8.17 -21.56
N LEU A 46 -5.47 7.32 -22.27
CA LEU A 46 -5.69 7.05 -23.69
C LEU A 46 -7.08 6.44 -23.92
N VAL A 47 -7.45 5.43 -23.14
CA VAL A 47 -8.77 4.78 -23.20
C VAL A 47 -9.89 5.76 -22.89
N ALA A 48 -9.75 6.57 -21.83
CA ALA A 48 -10.74 7.56 -21.43
C ALA A 48 -11.00 8.60 -22.51
N ARG A 49 -9.98 8.92 -23.33
CA ARG A 49 -10.09 9.96 -24.36
C ARG A 49 -10.54 9.44 -25.71
N LEU A 50 -10.22 8.20 -26.06
CA LEU A 50 -10.56 7.63 -27.36
C LEU A 50 -11.78 6.71 -27.28
N LEU A 51 -11.75 5.77 -26.34
CA LEU A 51 -12.67 4.65 -26.28
C LEU A 51 -13.98 5.05 -25.58
N THR A 52 -13.91 5.78 -24.46
CA THR A 52 -15.10 6.24 -23.73
C THR A 52 -16.04 7.13 -24.56
N PRO A 53 -15.58 8.17 -25.28
CA PRO A 53 -16.51 8.98 -26.09
C PRO A 53 -17.09 8.18 -27.27
N MET A 54 -16.32 7.27 -27.87
CA MET A 54 -16.81 6.41 -28.95
C MET A 54 -17.92 5.47 -28.45
N MET A 55 -17.72 4.83 -27.30
CA MET A 55 -18.74 3.99 -26.67
C MET A 55 -19.95 4.80 -26.21
N ALA A 56 -19.75 5.98 -25.63
CA ALA A 56 -20.84 6.85 -25.20
C ALA A 56 -21.72 7.27 -26.39
N ALA A 57 -21.12 7.61 -27.53
CA ALA A 57 -21.86 7.96 -28.75
C ALA A 57 -22.69 6.78 -29.30
N TYR A 58 -22.24 5.53 -29.10
CA TYR A 58 -22.94 4.35 -29.61
C TYR A 58 -23.98 3.78 -28.63
N MET A 59 -23.74 3.85 -27.32
CA MET A 59 -24.59 3.23 -26.30
C MET A 59 -25.57 4.19 -25.61
N MET A 60 -25.32 5.49 -25.54
CA MET A 60 -26.22 6.42 -24.85
C MET A 60 -27.42 6.80 -25.72
N LYS A 61 -28.63 6.57 -25.19
CA LYS A 61 -29.90 7.06 -25.75
C LYS A 61 -30.32 8.33 -25.02
N ALA A 62 -30.69 9.38 -25.76
CA ALA A 62 -31.20 10.62 -25.18
C ALA A 62 -32.46 10.35 -24.34
N HIS A 63 -32.41 10.69 -23.05
CA HIS A 63 -33.57 10.74 -22.18
C HIS A 63 -33.87 12.21 -21.85
N PRO A 64 -35.12 12.68 -21.98
CA PRO A 64 -35.51 13.97 -21.44
C PRO A 64 -35.51 13.88 -19.91
N SER A 65 -34.57 14.57 -19.26
CA SER A 65 -34.48 14.62 -17.80
C SER A 65 -35.32 15.76 -17.25
N GLU A 66 -36.39 15.46 -16.50
CA GLU A 66 -36.90 16.40 -15.51
C GLU A 66 -35.92 16.42 -14.33
N GLU A 67 -35.18 17.52 -14.16
CA GLU A 67 -34.33 17.74 -12.99
C GLU A 67 -35.17 18.09 -11.78
N LYS A 68 -35.61 17.08 -11.04
CA LYS A 68 -36.01 17.27 -9.64
C LYS A 68 -34.84 16.88 -8.76
N ASP A 69 -34.26 17.87 -8.08
CA ASP A 69 -33.20 17.64 -7.10
C ASP A 69 -33.66 16.62 -6.05
N GLY A 70 -33.02 15.45 -6.10
CA GLY A 70 -33.22 14.40 -5.11
C GLY A 70 -32.90 14.90 -3.69
N HIS A 71 -33.43 14.22 -2.69
CA HIS A 71 -33.21 14.57 -1.27
C HIS A 71 -31.71 14.66 -0.92
N MET A 72 -30.88 13.82 -1.54
CA MET A 72 -29.42 13.83 -1.38
C MET A 72 -28.78 15.12 -1.91
N MET A 73 -29.22 15.60 -3.08
CA MET A 73 -28.71 16.84 -3.69
C MET A 73 -29.09 18.06 -2.82
N ARG A 74 -30.31 18.08 -2.30
CA ARG A 74 -30.77 19.12 -1.36
C ARG A 74 -29.98 19.10 -0.05
N ALA A 75 -29.72 17.92 0.52
CA ALA A 75 -28.90 17.78 1.73
C ALA A 75 -27.45 18.24 1.49
N TYR A 76 -26.84 17.84 0.36
CA TYR A 76 -25.52 18.30 -0.05
C TYR A 76 -25.46 19.83 -0.16
N MET A 77 -26.42 20.44 -0.86
CA MET A 77 -26.50 21.91 -0.98
C MET A 77 -26.68 22.60 0.38
N ALA A 78 -27.45 22.03 1.30
CA ALA A 78 -27.64 22.59 2.63
C ALA A 78 -26.32 22.57 3.44
N ILE A 79 -25.61 21.44 3.43
CA ILE A 79 -24.30 21.31 4.09
C ILE A 79 -23.27 22.25 3.45
N MET A 80 -23.24 22.34 2.11
CA MET A 80 -22.34 23.25 1.40
C MET A 80 -22.60 24.72 1.78
N LYS A 81 -23.87 25.15 1.82
CA LYS A 81 -24.24 26.49 2.28
C LYS A 81 -23.84 26.74 3.73
N ALA A 82 -24.02 25.75 4.61
CA ALA A 82 -23.57 25.84 6.00
C ALA A 82 -22.03 26.03 6.08
N CYS A 83 -21.27 25.24 5.32
CA CYS A 83 -19.81 25.35 5.26
C CYS A 83 -19.32 26.73 4.77
N LEU A 84 -20.00 27.32 3.77
CA LEU A 84 -19.66 28.66 3.25
C LEU A 84 -20.05 29.78 4.23
N SER A 85 -21.24 29.70 4.84
CA SER A 85 -21.73 30.72 5.78
C SER A 85 -20.88 30.79 7.05
N HIS A 86 -20.35 29.66 7.51
CA HIS A 86 -19.52 29.56 8.72
C HIS A 86 -18.04 29.31 8.41
N ARG A 87 -17.47 29.98 7.38
CA ARG A 87 -16.08 29.75 6.90
C ARG A 87 -15.02 29.62 8.00
N LYS A 88 -15.09 30.44 9.06
CA LYS A 88 -14.12 30.42 10.17
C LYS A 88 -14.24 29.15 11.01
N LEU A 89 -15.47 28.69 11.27
CA LEU A 89 -15.75 27.46 11.99
C LEU A 89 -15.33 26.24 11.15
N THR A 90 -15.59 26.26 9.84
CA THR A 90 -15.17 25.21 8.91
C THR A 90 -13.64 25.08 8.89
N VAL A 91 -12.92 26.20 8.79
CA VAL A 91 -11.44 26.20 8.83
C VAL A 91 -10.93 25.71 10.18
N LEU A 92 -11.50 26.17 11.30
CA LEU A 92 -11.16 25.67 12.63
C LEU A 92 -11.37 24.16 12.73
N GLY A 93 -12.50 23.65 12.24
CA GLY A 93 -12.82 22.23 12.23
C GLY A 93 -11.81 21.41 11.44
N VAL A 94 -11.39 21.88 10.25
CA VAL A 94 -10.33 21.22 9.46
C VAL A 94 -9.00 21.25 10.21
N CYS A 95 -8.61 22.37 10.81
CA CYS A 95 -7.37 22.46 11.58
C CYS A 95 -7.36 21.52 12.79
N VAL A 96 -8.47 21.44 13.52
CA VAL A 96 -8.62 20.52 14.66
C VAL A 96 -8.58 19.08 14.19
N PHE A 97 -9.30 18.74 13.12
CA PHE A 97 -9.29 17.40 12.54
C PHE A 97 -7.90 16.97 12.09
N LEU A 98 -7.18 17.86 11.40
CA LEU A 98 -5.79 17.62 10.98
C LEU A 98 -4.87 17.45 12.20
N GLY A 99 -5.01 18.29 13.22
CA GLY A 99 -4.24 18.20 14.46
C GLY A 99 -4.46 16.88 15.20
N LEU A 100 -5.72 16.45 15.35
CA LEU A 100 -6.09 15.17 15.95
C LEU A 100 -5.56 13.99 15.12
N SER A 101 -5.68 14.06 13.79
CA SER A 101 -5.14 13.04 12.89
C SER A 101 -3.63 12.90 13.05
N LEU A 102 -2.88 14.01 13.08
CA LEU A 102 -1.43 13.99 13.27
C LEU A 102 -1.04 13.52 14.69
N SER A 103 -1.83 13.85 15.71
CA SER A 103 -1.61 13.39 17.08
C SER A 103 -1.70 11.87 17.25
N THR A 104 -2.31 11.17 16.28
CA THR A 104 -2.43 9.70 16.32
C THR A 104 -1.17 9.00 15.77
N ILE A 105 -0.33 9.69 14.99
CA ILE A 105 0.91 9.14 14.41
C ILE A 105 1.84 8.47 15.44
N PRO A 106 2.19 9.08 16.59
CA PRO A 106 3.10 8.46 17.55
C PRO A 106 2.57 7.19 18.21
N PHE A 107 1.26 6.90 18.11
CA PHE A 107 0.67 5.67 18.63
C PHE A 107 0.90 4.46 17.72
N PHE A 108 1.32 4.66 16.47
CA PHE A 108 1.61 3.56 15.54
C PHE A 108 3.04 3.02 15.75
N LYS A 109 3.13 1.75 16.15
CA LYS A 109 4.41 1.03 16.17
C LYS A 109 4.85 0.76 14.73
N SER A 110 6.00 1.30 14.33
CA SER A 110 6.57 1.08 13.00
C SER A 110 7.29 -0.27 12.93
N GLY A 111 6.78 -1.21 12.13
CA GLY A 111 7.52 -2.39 11.66
C GLY A 111 7.84 -2.21 10.18
N PHE A 112 9.10 -2.40 9.79
CA PHE A 112 9.53 -2.20 8.40
C PHE A 112 8.90 -3.23 7.44
N LEU A 113 8.78 -4.47 7.91
CA LEU A 113 8.06 -5.57 7.27
C LEU A 113 7.50 -6.45 8.40
N PRO A 114 6.25 -6.96 8.32
CA PRO A 114 5.81 -8.01 9.22
C PRO A 114 6.68 -9.26 9.03
N ALA A 115 6.83 -10.07 10.06
CA ALA A 115 7.48 -11.36 9.91
C ALA A 115 6.70 -12.20 8.89
N SER A 116 7.36 -12.60 7.80
CA SER A 116 6.78 -13.53 6.83
C SER A 116 6.61 -14.89 7.49
N ASP A 117 5.40 -15.43 7.45
CA ASP A 117 5.12 -16.79 7.88
C ASP A 117 5.34 -17.74 6.70
N ASP A 118 6.60 -18.08 6.46
CA ASP A 118 7.00 -19.00 5.38
C ASP A 118 6.93 -20.47 5.83
N ALA A 119 6.20 -20.78 6.92
CA ALA A 119 6.17 -22.09 7.58
C ALA A 119 7.57 -22.65 7.92
N GLN A 120 8.57 -21.78 8.00
CA GLN A 120 9.96 -22.10 8.32
C GLN A 120 10.40 -21.22 9.49
N THR A 121 11.02 -21.87 10.49
CA THR A 121 11.70 -21.17 11.58
C THR A 121 13.21 -21.40 11.47
N LYS A 122 14.00 -20.33 11.48
CA LYS A 122 15.47 -20.41 11.49
C LYS A 122 16.00 -20.28 12.91
N VAL A 123 16.83 -21.24 13.32
CA VAL A 123 17.50 -21.25 14.63
C VAL A 123 19.01 -21.17 14.40
N THR A 124 19.66 -20.15 14.97
CA THR A 124 21.11 -19.94 14.85
C THR A 124 21.79 -20.34 16.15
N LEU A 125 22.70 -21.32 16.09
CA LEU A 125 23.50 -21.77 17.24
C LEU A 125 24.90 -21.15 17.15
N THR A 126 25.31 -20.41 18.18
CA THR A 126 26.64 -19.79 18.27
C THR A 126 27.42 -20.39 19.43
N LEU A 127 28.50 -21.13 19.14
CA LEU A 127 29.42 -21.66 20.15
C LEU A 127 30.54 -20.67 20.48
N GLN A 128 31.30 -20.97 21.53
CA GLN A 128 32.45 -20.16 21.94
C GLN A 128 33.54 -20.14 20.86
N PRO A 129 34.23 -19.00 20.65
CA PRO A 129 35.32 -18.90 19.68
C PRO A 129 36.43 -19.93 19.99
N GLY A 130 36.83 -20.70 18.98
CA GLY A 130 37.85 -21.76 19.10
C GLY A 130 37.31 -23.19 19.25
N SER A 131 35.99 -23.39 19.27
CA SER A 131 35.38 -24.73 19.17
C SER A 131 35.72 -25.40 17.84
N THR A 132 36.01 -26.70 17.86
CA THR A 132 36.23 -27.46 16.62
C THR A 132 34.93 -27.64 15.84
N ILE A 133 35.05 -27.91 14.53
CA ILE A 133 33.89 -28.22 13.68
C ILE A 133 33.14 -29.44 14.22
N ASP A 134 33.86 -30.46 14.69
CA ASP A 134 33.28 -31.67 15.27
C ASP A 134 32.44 -31.39 16.52
N GLN A 135 32.88 -30.45 17.37
CA GLN A 135 32.12 -30.04 18.55
C GLN A 135 30.85 -29.28 18.18
N THR A 136 30.93 -28.47 17.12
CA THR A 136 29.78 -27.74 16.58
C THR A 136 28.77 -28.70 15.96
N ASP A 137 29.23 -29.71 15.23
CA ASP A 137 28.37 -30.74 14.62
C ASP A 137 27.68 -31.58 15.68
N ALA A 138 28.40 -32.05 16.70
CA ALA A 138 27.82 -32.79 17.81
C ALA A 138 26.70 -32.00 18.52
N THR A 139 26.96 -30.71 18.79
CA THR A 139 25.97 -29.83 19.45
C THR A 139 24.78 -29.54 18.54
N THR A 140 25.02 -29.37 17.24
CA THR A 140 23.96 -29.13 16.25
C THR A 140 23.05 -30.34 16.10
N ARG A 141 23.60 -31.56 16.02
CA ARG A 141 22.81 -32.81 15.99
C ARG A 141 21.95 -32.97 17.23
N HIS A 142 22.50 -32.66 18.40
CA HIS A 142 21.73 -32.71 19.64
C HIS A 142 20.55 -31.72 19.63
N ALA A 143 20.74 -30.51 19.07
CA ALA A 143 19.66 -29.56 18.89
C ALA A 143 18.60 -30.05 17.88
N VAL A 144 19.02 -30.69 16.78
CA VAL A 144 18.12 -31.30 15.79
C VAL A 144 17.23 -32.37 16.43
N ASP A 145 17.80 -33.26 17.25
CA ASP A 145 17.06 -34.32 17.93
C ASP A 145 15.99 -33.79 18.92
N ILE A 146 16.24 -32.63 19.54
CA ILE A 146 15.26 -31.97 20.39
C ILE A 146 14.14 -31.37 19.54
N ILE A 147 14.49 -30.69 18.45
CA ILE A 147 13.53 -29.99 17.57
C ILE A 147 12.64 -31.00 16.83
N MET A 148 13.16 -32.16 16.43
CA MET A 148 12.37 -33.23 15.78
C MET A 148 11.29 -33.85 16.68
N LYS A 149 11.37 -33.67 18.01
CA LYS A 149 10.33 -34.16 18.92
C LYS A 149 9.07 -33.28 18.93
N LEU A 150 9.13 -32.09 18.33
CA LEU A 150 7.97 -31.20 18.23
C LEU A 150 7.02 -31.73 17.14
N PRO A 151 5.71 -31.87 17.45
CA PRO A 151 4.74 -32.43 16.51
C PRO A 151 4.53 -31.57 15.26
N ASP A 152 4.83 -30.27 15.34
CA ASP A 152 4.67 -29.31 14.23
C ASP A 152 5.85 -29.31 13.24
N VAL A 153 6.92 -30.07 13.51
CA VAL A 153 8.15 -30.10 12.71
C VAL A 153 8.17 -31.31 11.79
N THR A 154 8.11 -31.09 10.47
CA THR A 154 8.18 -32.16 9.46
C THR A 154 9.59 -32.50 9.00
N ARG A 155 10.46 -31.50 8.87
CA ARG A 155 11.86 -31.67 8.41
C ARG A 155 12.76 -30.65 9.09
N VAL A 156 13.96 -31.10 9.47
CA VAL A 156 15.02 -30.24 10.00
C VAL A 156 16.21 -30.32 9.05
N PHE A 157 16.71 -29.17 8.61
CA PHE A 157 17.94 -29.06 7.85
C PHE A 157 18.98 -28.34 8.71
N SER A 158 20.11 -28.99 8.96
CA SER A 158 21.23 -28.44 9.72
C SER A 158 22.44 -28.24 8.82
N SER A 159 23.07 -27.07 8.91
CA SER A 159 24.34 -26.76 8.25
C SER A 159 25.33 -26.30 9.32
N VAL A 160 26.54 -26.87 9.30
CA VAL A 160 27.60 -26.57 10.26
C VAL A 160 28.75 -25.91 9.51
N GLY A 161 29.12 -24.71 9.93
CA GLY A 161 30.13 -23.87 9.27
C GLY A 161 29.51 -22.70 8.51
N SER A 162 30.06 -21.51 8.75
CA SER A 162 29.87 -20.28 7.97
C SER A 162 31.21 -19.72 7.58
#